data_AF-A0A0C9XYJ1-F1
#
_entry.id   AF-A0A0C9XYJ1-F1
#
_cell.length_a   1.000
_cell.length_b   1.000
_cell.length_c   1.000
_cell.angle_alpha   90.00
_cell.angle_beta   90.00
_cell.angle_gamma   90.00
#
_symmetry.space_group_name_H-M   'P 1'
#
loop_
_entity.id
_entity.type
_entity.pdbx_description
1 polymer ?
#
loop_
_entity_poly.entity_id
_entity_poly.type
_entity_poly.pdbx_seq_one_letter_code
_entity_poly.pdbx_strand_id
1 'polypeptide(L)'
;DPLVHHGHHFGHVIHAFCNVQTLLTNGITLMVEVEERGLETLTQEERKEYSAFWELLKIVPNLEDHIMSSSKQDMIAMAELVSTLVLA
;
A
#
# COMPACT_ATOMS: atom_id res chain seq x y z
N ASP A 1 -29.16 -7.54 8.17
CA ASP A 1 -29.03 -7.60 6.72
C ASP A 1 -27.59 -8.01 6.39
N PRO A 2 -27.36 -9.15 5.71
CA PRO A 2 -26.01 -9.65 5.46
C PRO A 2 -25.21 -8.78 4.48
N LEU A 3 -25.84 -7.84 3.77
CA LEU A 3 -25.19 -7.03 2.73
C LEU A 3 -24.59 -5.72 3.28
N VAL A 4 -25.02 -5.28 4.47
CA VAL A 4 -24.56 -4.02 5.07
C VAL A 4 -23.19 -4.17 5.74
N HIS A 5 -22.80 -5.40 6.12
CA HIS A 5 -21.48 -5.67 6.70
C HIS A 5 -20.38 -5.94 5.64
N HIS A 6 -20.75 -6.31 4.40
CA HIS A 6 -19.79 -6.49 3.31
C HIS A 6 -19.39 -5.15 2.64
N GLY A 7 -20.27 -4.16 2.63
CA GLY A 7 -19.98 -2.84 2.07
C GLY A 7 -18.88 -2.08 2.81
N HIS A 8 -18.67 -2.35 4.11
CA HIS A 8 -17.62 -1.71 4.90
C HIS A 8 -16.22 -2.23 4.56
N HIS A 9 -16.09 -3.54 4.30
CA HIS A 9 -14.83 -4.10 3.77
C HIS A 9 -14.58 -3.65 2.34
N PHE A 10 -15.61 -3.64 1.49
CA PHE A 10 -15.49 -3.16 0.11
C PHE A 10 -15.14 -1.66 0.05
N GLY A 11 -15.72 -0.84 0.92
CA GLY A 11 -15.41 0.58 1.04
C GLY A 11 -13.98 0.85 1.53
N HIS A 12 -13.48 0.06 2.50
CA HIS A 12 -12.08 0.16 2.93
C HIS A 12 -11.09 -0.30 1.87
N VAL A 13 -11.43 -1.37 1.15
CA VAL A 13 -10.69 -1.87 -0.01
C VAL A 13 -10.62 -0.76 -1.06
N ILE A 14 -11.76 -0.22 -1.52
CA ILE A 14 -11.80 0.85 -2.52
C ILE A 14 -11.16 2.17 -2.05
N HIS A 15 -11.29 2.55 -0.77
CA HIS A 15 -10.63 3.75 -0.22
C HIS A 15 -9.11 3.60 -0.16
N ALA A 16 -8.60 2.40 0.16
CA ALA A 16 -7.19 2.09 0.01
C ALA A 16 -6.75 2.12 -1.47
N PHE A 17 -7.64 1.75 -2.40
CA PHE A 17 -7.38 1.84 -3.85
C PHE A 17 -7.44 3.26 -4.43
N CYS A 18 -8.24 4.17 -3.88
CA CYS A 18 -8.21 5.58 -4.27
C CYS A 18 -6.92 6.31 -3.84
N ASN A 19 -6.09 5.66 -3.01
CA ASN A 19 -4.87 6.25 -2.49
C ASN A 19 -3.65 5.32 -2.59
N VAL A 20 -3.63 4.36 -3.52
CA VAL A 20 -2.48 3.44 -3.71
C VAL A 20 -1.18 4.21 -3.89
N GLN A 21 -1.21 5.33 -4.62
CA GLN A 21 -0.03 6.18 -4.78
C GLN A 21 0.47 6.72 -3.43
N THR A 22 -0.42 7.20 -2.56
CA THR A 22 -0.06 7.65 -1.21
C THR A 22 0.37 6.49 -0.33
N LEU A 23 -0.32 5.34 -0.37
CA LEU A 23 0.07 4.13 0.37
C LEU A 23 1.47 3.65 -0.03
N LEU A 24 1.80 3.65 -1.33
CA LEU A 24 3.12 3.33 -1.84
C LEU A 24 4.16 4.36 -1.38
N THR A 25 3.86 5.66 -1.51
CA THR A 25 4.80 6.73 -1.14
C THR A 25 5.09 6.75 0.35
N ASN A 26 4.04 6.65 1.18
CA ASN A 26 4.15 6.57 2.62
C ASN A 26 4.80 5.25 3.04
N GLY A 27 4.41 4.13 2.43
CA GLY A 27 4.99 2.81 2.68
C GLY A 27 6.50 2.76 2.45
N ILE A 28 7.00 3.35 1.36
CA ILE A 28 8.43 3.48 1.08
C ILE A 28 9.11 4.35 2.14
N THR A 29 8.51 5.48 2.51
CA THR A 29 9.06 6.37 3.54
C THR A 29 9.15 5.67 4.89
N LEU A 30 8.10 4.94 5.28
CA LEU A 30 8.04 4.15 6.50
C LEU A 30 9.00 2.97 6.46
N MET A 31 9.26 2.36 5.30
CA MET A 31 10.26 1.31 5.15
C MET A 31 11.66 1.81 5.52
N VAL A 32 12.05 3.00 5.03
CA VAL A 32 13.31 3.65 5.39
C VAL A 32 13.34 4.00 6.89
N GLU A 33 12.25 4.57 7.42
CA GLU A 33 12.17 4.93 8.84
C GLU A 33 12.27 3.72 9.77
N VAL A 34 11.63 2.60 9.42
CA VAL A 34 11.72 1.34 10.19
C VAL A 34 13.13 0.76 10.10
N GLU A 35 13.79 0.83 8.95
CA GLU A 35 15.18 0.38 8.78
C GLU A 35 16.16 1.22 9.62
N GLU A 36 15.99 2.54 9.63
CA GLU A 36 16.90 3.46 10.34
C GLU A 36 16.63 3.52 11.86
N ARG A 37 15.36 3.46 12.28
CA ARG A 37 14.93 3.85 13.63
C ARG A 37 14.08 2.82 14.36
N GLY A 38 13.65 1.74 13.69
CA GLY A 38 12.87 0.66 14.29
C GLY A 38 11.35 0.91 14.29
N LEU A 39 10.59 -0.19 14.27
CA LEU A 39 9.11 -0.20 14.17
C LEU A 39 8.42 0.45 15.38
N GLU A 40 9.09 0.48 16.54
CA GLU A 40 8.60 1.08 17.77
C GLU A 40 8.39 2.59 17.66
N THR A 41 9.09 3.25 16.73
CA THR A 41 8.98 4.70 16.50
C THR A 41 7.69 5.10 15.79
N LEU A 42 7.08 4.16 15.07
CA LEU A 42 5.84 4.40 14.36
C LEU A 42 4.66 4.55 15.32
N THR A 43 3.80 5.51 15.01
CA THR A 43 2.47 5.67 15.60
C THR A 43 1.57 4.48 15.26
N GLN A 44 0.46 4.36 15.97
CA GLN A 44 -0.52 3.29 15.71
C GLN A 44 -1.12 3.37 14.29
N GLU A 45 -1.27 4.58 13.75
CA GLU A 45 -1.81 4.82 12.41
C GLU A 45 -0.79 4.42 11.34
N GLU A 46 0.46 4.85 11.49
CA GLU A 46 1.56 4.46 10.60
C GLU A 46 1.79 2.95 10.59
N ARG A 47 1.65 2.26 11.73
CA ARG A 47 1.75 0.79 11.76
C ARG A 47 0.63 0.11 10.97
N LYS A 48 -0.59 0.64 11.00
CA LYS A 48 -1.70 0.11 10.19
C LYS A 48 -1.43 0.33 8.70
N GLU A 49 -0.94 1.51 8.35
CA GLU A 49 -0.60 1.86 6.97
C GLU A 49 0.58 1.01 6.45
N TYR A 50 1.64 0.88 7.24
CA TYR A 50 2.79 0.04 6.92
C TYR A 50 2.41 -1.44 6.77
N SER A 51 1.49 -1.93 7.62
CA SER A 51 0.95 -3.28 7.47
C SER A 51 0.17 -3.44 6.16
N ALA A 52 -0.66 -2.46 5.78
CA ALA A 52 -1.40 -2.51 4.53
C ALA A 52 -0.48 -2.47 3.31
N PHE A 53 0.60 -1.69 3.37
CA PHE A 53 1.65 -1.66 2.35
C PHE A 53 2.33 -3.03 2.20
N TRP A 54 2.71 -3.70 3.31
CA TRP A 54 3.30 -5.04 3.26
C TRP A 54 2.35 -6.10 2.70
N GLU A 55 1.07 -6.05 3.04
CA GLU A 55 0.09 -6.97 2.45
C GLU A 55 -0.05 -6.74 0.93
N LEU A 56 0.00 -5.48 0.47
CA LEU A 56 0.02 -5.17 -0.96
C LEU A 56 1.25 -5.78 -1.67
N LEU A 57 2.45 -5.65 -1.08
CA LEU A 57 3.67 -6.26 -1.62
C LEU A 57 3.57 -7.79 -1.72
N LYS A 58 2.89 -8.45 -0.78
CA LYS A 58 2.68 -9.91 -0.83
C LYS A 58 1.70 -10.34 -1.92
N ILE A 59 0.70 -9.53 -2.21
CA ILE A 59 -0.32 -9.81 -3.23
C ILE A 59 0.25 -9.62 -4.63
N VAL A 60 1.13 -8.64 -4.82
CA VAL A 60 1.72 -8.31 -6.13
C VAL A 60 3.17 -8.83 -6.17
N PRO A 61 3.43 -9.99 -6.81
CA PRO A 61 4.76 -10.56 -6.85
C PRO A 61 5.76 -9.60 -7.53
N ASN A 62 6.97 -9.55 -6.98
CA ASN A 62 8.09 -8.70 -7.42
C ASN A 62 7.83 -7.18 -7.35
N LEU A 63 6.77 -6.74 -6.67
CA LEU A 63 6.46 -5.31 -6.53
C LEU A 63 7.55 -4.57 -5.74
N GLU A 64 8.10 -5.19 -4.69
CA GLU A 64 9.18 -4.62 -3.88
C GLU A 64 10.45 -4.39 -4.71
N ASP A 65 10.91 -5.40 -5.44
CA ASP A 65 12.07 -5.31 -6.35
C ASP A 65 11.85 -4.23 -7.42
N HIS A 66 10.63 -4.13 -7.93
CA HIS A 66 10.28 -3.08 -8.88
C HIS A 66 10.34 -1.70 -8.24
N ILE A 67 9.76 -1.51 -7.06
CA ILE A 67 9.79 -0.23 -6.34
C ILE A 67 11.23 0.20 -6.06
N MET A 68 12.10 -0.72 -5.62
CA MET A 68 13.50 -0.42 -5.31
C MET A 68 14.35 -0.10 -6.55
N SER A 69 13.94 -0.55 -7.73
CA SER A 69 14.63 -0.30 -9.01
C SER A 69 14.01 0.81 -9.87
N SER A 70 12.85 1.34 -9.46
CA SER A 70 12.04 2.31 -10.21
C SER A 70 12.49 3.76 -10.03
N SER A 71 12.36 4.57 -11.08
CA SER A 71 12.40 6.04 -10.94
C SER A 71 11.06 6.60 -10.45
N LYS A 72 11.02 7.87 -10.01
CA LYS A 72 9.76 8.51 -9.56
C LYS A 72 8.65 8.54 -10.63
N GLN A 73 9.01 8.58 -11.93
CA GLN A 73 8.02 8.51 -13.01
C GLN A 73 7.44 7.10 -13.16
N ASP A 74 8.25 6.07 -12.90
CA ASP A 74 7.82 4.67 -12.97
C ASP A 74 6.85 4.33 -11.82
N MET A 75 6.98 4.97 -10.65
CA MET A 75 6.01 4.81 -9.56
C MET A 75 4.57 5.17 -9.95
N ILE A 76 4.36 6.16 -10.83
CA ILE A 76 3.01 6.55 -11.29
C ILE A 76 2.43 5.44 -12.17
N ALA A 77 3.21 4.94 -13.13
CA ALA A 77 2.79 3.83 -13.98
C ALA A 77 2.54 2.53 -13.19
N MET A 78 3.33 2.27 -12.14
CA MET A 78 3.12 1.12 -11.25
C MET A 78 1.85 1.27 -10.42
N ALA A 79 1.54 2.47 -9.91
CA ALA A 79 0.29 2.71 -9.21
C ALA A 79 -0.93 2.47 -10.12
N GLU A 80 -0.85 2.84 -11.40
CA GLU A 80 -1.91 2.56 -12.39
C GLU A 80 -2.05 1.07 -12.71
N LEU A 81 -0.93 0.33 -12.82
CA LEU A 81 -0.94 -1.12 -13.06
C LEU A 81 -1.53 -1.88 -11.86
N VAL A 82 -1.13 -1.53 -10.63
CA VAL A 82 -1.69 -2.12 -9.40
C VAL A 82 -3.18 -1.79 -9.28
N SER A 83 -3.58 -0.55 -9.56
CA SER A 83 -4.99 -0.16 -9.56
C SER A 83 -5.82 -0.94 -10.59
N THR A 84 -5.25 -1.24 -11.75
CA THR A 84 -5.90 -2.03 -12.81
C THR A 84 -6.02 -3.51 -12.44
N LEU A 85 -4.98 -4.09 -11.82
CA LEU A 85 -4.96 -5.50 -11.40
C LEU A 85 -5.99 -5.79 -10.31
N VAL A 86 -6.27 -4.84 -9.43
CA VAL A 86 -7.20 -5.05 -8.30
C VAL A 86 -8.67 -4.73 -8.64
N LEU A 87 -8.92 -4.05 -9.77
CA LEU A 87 -10.26 -3.77 -10.27
C LEU A 87 -10.74 -4.77 -11.34
N ALA A 88 -9.90 -5.73 -11.74
CA ALA A 88 -10.21 -6.79 -12.70
C ALA A 88 -10.66 -8.09 -12.00
#